data_AF-A0A9W6NB36-F1
#
_entry.id   AF-A0A9W6NB36-F1
#
_cell.length_a   1.000
_cell.length_b   1.000
_cell.length_c   1.000
_cell.angle_alpha   90.00
_cell.angle_beta   90.00
_cell.angle_gamma   90.00
#
_symmetry.space_group_name_H-M   'P 1'
#
loop_
_entity.id
_entity.type
_entity.pdbx_description
1 polymer ?
#
loop_
_entity_poly.entity_id
_entity_poly.type
_entity_poly.pdbx_seq_one_letter_code
_entity_poly.pdbx_strand_id
1 'polypeptide(L)'
;MKKLVSALLASAVLIGAAATAQTAAHAGEIAVIVKTVNSTFWQNVQKGADAALKEAGGKNTLTFQGPASESAIADQVNMVENAVNRGVSGIVLAPSDPDALVPAVKKAWEARIPVVIIDSQLAKGAEQYYQSFLATDNRKAGELAAKALIEKTGTEGKIAVMSYVAGAGSEIGRVGGFTDYIKANSKLQIVGPFYSQSQMATALNQTTDVLAANADLKGIFGANEPTAIGMARAIKQAGKSGKLVAVGFDGNQDLQEFVKDGTLTAIVVQGSFQMGDLGVKTVSKLIDKQKVDKFVDTGAVVVTKANIEQPDAKNVLY
;
A
#
# COMPACT_ATOMS: atom_id res chain seq x y z
N MET A 1 -57.79 -13.31 -25.32
CA MET A 1 -57.04 -13.16 -24.05
C MET A 1 -56.18 -14.38 -23.65
N LYS A 2 -56.33 -15.59 -24.22
CA LYS A 2 -55.52 -16.77 -23.85
C LYS A 2 -54.15 -16.92 -24.55
N LYS A 3 -53.82 -16.09 -25.56
CA LYS A 3 -52.54 -16.17 -26.30
C LYS A 3 -51.47 -15.14 -25.87
N LEU A 4 -51.80 -14.22 -24.95
CA LEU A 4 -50.86 -13.21 -24.45
C LEU A 4 -50.16 -13.60 -23.14
N VAL A 5 -50.65 -14.62 -22.42
CA VAL A 5 -50.08 -15.06 -21.14
C VAL A 5 -48.86 -15.96 -21.34
N SER A 6 -48.78 -16.70 -22.44
CA SER A 6 -47.68 -17.64 -22.73
C SER A 6 -46.38 -16.95 -23.15
N ALA A 7 -46.46 -15.72 -23.68
CA ALA A 7 -45.27 -14.96 -24.09
C ALA A 7 -44.56 -14.27 -22.91
N LEU A 8 -45.29 -13.89 -21.85
CA LEU A 8 -44.68 -13.28 -20.66
C LEU A 8 -43.93 -14.28 -19.77
N LEU A 9 -44.35 -15.56 -19.72
CA LEU A 9 -43.65 -16.58 -18.93
C LEU A 9 -42.30 -17.00 -19.56
N ALA A 10 -42.17 -16.99 -20.89
CA ALA A 10 -40.92 -17.35 -21.55
C ALA A 10 -39.83 -16.29 -21.34
N SER A 11 -40.20 -15.01 -21.29
CA SER A 11 -39.26 -13.89 -21.05
C SER A 11 -38.75 -13.84 -19.60
N ALA A 12 -39.57 -14.24 -18.61
CA ALA A 12 -39.16 -14.28 -17.21
C ALA A 12 -38.13 -15.39 -16.90
N VAL A 13 -38.20 -16.53 -17.61
CA VAL A 13 -37.27 -17.65 -17.45
C VAL A 13 -35.89 -17.35 -18.05
N LEU A 14 -35.84 -16.61 -19.17
CA LEU A 14 -34.58 -16.21 -19.82
C LEU A 14 -33.80 -15.15 -19.01
N ILE A 15 -34.49 -14.22 -18.35
CA ILE A 15 -33.86 -13.23 -17.45
C ILE A 15 -33.34 -13.90 -16.16
N GLY A 16 -34.10 -14.86 -15.62
CA GLY A 16 -33.66 -15.65 -14.46
C GLY A 16 -32.41 -16.49 -14.73
N ALA A 17 -32.34 -17.15 -15.90
CA ALA A 17 -31.20 -17.98 -16.28
C ALA A 17 -29.90 -17.18 -16.48
N ALA A 18 -29.98 -16.00 -17.09
CA ALA A 18 -28.83 -15.12 -17.29
C ALA A 18 -28.28 -14.55 -15.96
N ALA A 19 -29.18 -14.14 -15.05
CA ALA A 19 -28.80 -13.67 -13.72
C ALA A 19 -28.15 -14.79 -12.89
N THR A 20 -28.67 -16.04 -12.96
CA THR A 20 -28.08 -17.19 -12.25
C THR A 20 -26.72 -17.62 -12.81
N ALA A 21 -26.51 -17.51 -14.12
CA ALA A 21 -25.25 -17.86 -14.76
C ALA A 21 -24.13 -16.87 -14.40
N GLN A 22 -24.46 -15.58 -14.27
CA GLN A 22 -23.50 -14.54 -13.92
C GLN A 22 -23.08 -14.59 -12.44
N THR A 23 -24.01 -14.93 -11.54
CA THR A 23 -23.69 -15.23 -10.13
C THR A 23 -22.88 -16.51 -9.95
N ALA A 24 -23.06 -17.51 -10.82
CA ALA A 24 -22.28 -18.75 -10.79
C ALA A 24 -20.85 -18.56 -11.34
N ALA A 25 -20.65 -17.63 -12.29
CA ALA A 25 -19.34 -17.35 -12.90
C ALA A 25 -18.32 -16.72 -11.93
N HIS A 26 -18.78 -16.06 -10.86
CA HIS A 26 -17.94 -15.44 -9.82
C HIS A 26 -17.91 -16.22 -8.50
N ALA A 27 -18.54 -17.41 -8.46
CA ALA A 27 -18.49 -18.29 -7.30
C ALA A 27 -17.02 -18.68 -7.04
N GLY A 28 -16.48 -18.26 -5.90
CA GLY A 28 -15.10 -18.50 -5.50
C GLY A 28 -14.10 -17.39 -5.81
N GLU A 29 -14.48 -16.26 -6.42
CA GLU A 29 -13.53 -15.16 -6.68
C GLU A 29 -13.10 -14.47 -5.38
N ILE A 30 -11.79 -14.30 -5.19
CA ILE A 30 -11.19 -13.38 -4.22
C ILE A 30 -10.70 -12.15 -5.00
N ALA A 31 -11.28 -10.98 -4.71
CA ALA A 31 -10.87 -9.73 -5.33
C ALA A 31 -9.78 -9.05 -4.50
N VAL A 32 -8.56 -8.98 -5.03
CA VAL A 32 -7.46 -8.17 -4.48
C VAL A 32 -7.47 -6.80 -5.14
N ILE A 33 -7.76 -5.77 -4.36
CA ILE A 33 -7.91 -4.39 -4.82
C ILE A 33 -6.85 -3.53 -4.14
N VAL A 34 -5.89 -3.06 -4.92
CA VAL A 34 -4.74 -2.25 -4.43
C VAL A 34 -4.87 -0.79 -4.85
N LYS A 35 -3.94 0.05 -4.40
CA LYS A 35 -3.97 1.50 -4.71
C LYS A 35 -3.60 1.82 -6.16
N THR A 36 -2.78 1.00 -6.80
CA THR A 36 -2.54 1.03 -8.24
C THR A 36 -1.85 -0.27 -8.68
N VAL A 37 -2.01 -0.66 -9.95
CA VAL A 37 -1.24 -1.76 -10.55
C VAL A 37 0.11 -1.31 -11.13
N ASN A 38 0.31 0.02 -11.25
CA ASN A 38 1.49 0.64 -11.84
C ASN A 38 2.62 0.86 -10.80
N SER A 39 2.98 -0.17 -10.03
CA SER A 39 4.01 -0.09 -8.99
C SER A 39 4.67 -1.45 -8.74
N THR A 40 5.98 -1.45 -8.51
CA THR A 40 6.72 -2.66 -8.17
C THR A 40 6.37 -3.19 -6.77
N PHE A 41 6.04 -2.30 -5.83
CA PHE A 41 5.51 -2.68 -4.52
C PHE A 41 4.22 -3.50 -4.66
N TRP A 42 3.22 -2.97 -5.39
CA TRP A 42 1.94 -3.66 -5.57
C TRP A 42 2.07 -4.94 -6.40
N GLN A 43 3.00 -4.98 -7.36
CA GLN A 43 3.33 -6.23 -8.07
C GLN A 43 3.97 -7.27 -7.13
N ASN A 44 4.73 -6.87 -6.12
CA ASN A 44 5.25 -7.81 -5.13
C ASN A 44 4.16 -8.32 -4.17
N VAL A 45 3.18 -7.46 -3.83
CA VAL A 45 1.94 -7.91 -3.15
C VAL A 45 1.19 -8.93 -4.01
N GLN A 46 1.06 -8.68 -5.33
CA GLN A 46 0.44 -9.64 -6.25
C GLN A 46 1.15 -10.99 -6.25
N LYS A 47 2.49 -11.02 -6.30
CA LYS A 47 3.27 -12.27 -6.23
C LYS A 47 2.94 -13.08 -4.98
N GLY A 48 2.80 -12.42 -3.82
CA GLY A 48 2.39 -13.09 -2.58
C GLY A 48 0.97 -13.63 -2.65
N ALA A 49 0.04 -12.83 -3.16
CA ALA A 49 -1.36 -13.22 -3.34
C ALA A 49 -1.49 -14.45 -4.27
N ASP A 50 -0.75 -14.47 -5.38
CA ASP A 50 -0.70 -15.57 -6.34
C ASP A 50 -0.09 -16.84 -5.72
N ALA A 51 0.93 -16.70 -4.89
CA ALA A 51 1.53 -17.82 -4.16
C ALA A 51 0.53 -18.47 -3.21
N ALA A 52 -0.18 -17.67 -2.40
CA ALA A 52 -1.24 -18.15 -1.52
C ALA A 52 -2.37 -18.86 -2.27
N LEU A 53 -2.80 -18.33 -3.42
CA LEU A 53 -3.84 -18.95 -4.25
C LEU A 53 -3.39 -20.33 -4.77
N LYS A 54 -2.13 -20.43 -5.22
CA LYS A 54 -1.55 -21.69 -5.70
C LYS A 54 -1.48 -22.75 -4.60
N GLU A 55 -1.11 -22.37 -3.39
CA GLU A 55 -1.10 -23.26 -2.22
C GLU A 55 -2.50 -23.74 -1.83
N ALA A 56 -3.55 -22.93 -2.06
CA ALA A 56 -4.93 -23.27 -1.75
C ALA A 56 -5.55 -24.33 -2.70
N GLY A 57 -4.82 -24.77 -3.73
CA GLY A 57 -5.20 -25.93 -4.56
C GLY A 57 -6.41 -25.72 -5.48
N GLY A 58 -6.70 -24.47 -5.87
CA GLY A 58 -7.69 -24.16 -6.91
C GLY A 58 -9.16 -24.09 -6.44
N LYS A 59 -9.41 -23.97 -5.13
CA LYS A 59 -10.78 -23.76 -4.59
C LYS A 59 -11.39 -22.39 -4.92
N ASN A 60 -10.52 -21.41 -5.14
CA ASN A 60 -10.88 -20.02 -5.40
C ASN A 60 -10.16 -19.53 -6.65
N THR A 61 -10.70 -18.49 -7.27
CA THR A 61 -10.02 -17.69 -8.29
C THR A 61 -9.59 -16.36 -7.69
N LEU A 62 -8.68 -15.65 -8.35
CA LEU A 62 -8.20 -14.35 -7.89
C LEU A 62 -8.28 -13.34 -9.01
N THR A 63 -8.77 -12.14 -8.71
CA THR A 63 -8.54 -10.97 -9.56
C THR A 63 -7.66 -9.97 -8.82
N PHE A 64 -6.72 -9.36 -9.52
CA PHE A 64 -5.85 -8.32 -8.99
C PHE A 64 -6.12 -7.02 -9.75
N GLN A 65 -6.63 -6.01 -9.07
CA GLN A 65 -7.09 -4.77 -9.68
C GLN A 65 -6.63 -3.56 -8.86
N GLY A 66 -6.52 -2.43 -9.51
CA GLY A 66 -6.20 -1.15 -8.89
C GLY A 66 -6.31 -0.05 -9.93
N PRO A 67 -6.57 1.20 -9.53
CA PRO A 67 -6.72 2.31 -10.46
C PRO A 67 -5.38 2.73 -11.07
N ALA A 68 -5.42 3.69 -12.00
CA ALA A 68 -4.24 4.16 -12.72
C ALA A 68 -3.21 4.85 -11.81
N SER A 69 -3.65 5.44 -10.69
CA SER A 69 -2.80 6.10 -9.69
C SER A 69 -3.37 5.95 -8.28
N GLU A 70 -2.51 6.05 -7.27
CA GLU A 70 -2.96 5.96 -5.85
C GLU A 70 -3.91 7.09 -5.44
N SER A 71 -3.87 8.23 -6.13
CA SER A 71 -4.76 9.37 -5.92
C SER A 71 -6.15 9.21 -6.56
N ALA A 72 -6.38 8.18 -7.37
CA ALA A 72 -7.65 7.92 -8.03
C ALA A 72 -8.64 7.20 -7.08
N ILE A 73 -8.99 7.86 -5.98
CA ILE A 73 -9.79 7.28 -4.88
C ILE A 73 -11.16 6.83 -5.37
N ALA A 74 -11.84 7.65 -6.17
CA ALA A 74 -13.17 7.34 -6.71
C ALA A 74 -13.17 6.08 -7.58
N ASP A 75 -12.11 5.87 -8.38
CA ASP A 75 -11.98 4.66 -9.20
C ASP A 75 -11.82 3.42 -8.31
N GLN A 76 -11.05 3.52 -7.22
CA GLN A 76 -10.92 2.41 -6.28
C GLN A 76 -12.25 2.11 -5.56
N VAL A 77 -13.01 3.13 -5.17
CA VAL A 77 -14.37 2.96 -4.61
C VAL A 77 -15.25 2.18 -5.59
N ASN A 78 -15.26 2.58 -6.87
CA ASN A 78 -16.01 1.89 -7.91
C ASN A 78 -15.57 0.42 -8.08
N MET A 79 -14.27 0.13 -7.97
CA MET A 79 -13.77 -1.24 -8.03
C MET A 79 -14.28 -2.11 -6.87
N VAL A 80 -14.31 -1.57 -5.64
CA VAL A 80 -14.86 -2.28 -4.48
C VAL A 80 -16.35 -2.51 -4.65
N GLU A 81 -17.12 -1.48 -5.04
CA GLU A 81 -18.56 -1.61 -5.27
C GLU A 81 -18.89 -2.62 -6.38
N ASN A 82 -18.09 -2.63 -7.45
CA ASN A 82 -18.23 -3.62 -8.52
C ASN A 82 -17.93 -5.04 -8.02
N ALA A 83 -16.92 -5.23 -7.17
CA ALA A 83 -16.66 -6.54 -6.56
C ALA A 83 -17.83 -7.01 -5.67
N VAL A 84 -18.42 -6.10 -4.89
CA VAL A 84 -19.62 -6.39 -4.09
C VAL A 84 -20.80 -6.77 -4.98
N ASN A 85 -21.06 -6.00 -6.05
CA ASN A 85 -22.16 -6.27 -6.98
C ASN A 85 -22.00 -7.60 -7.74
N ARG A 86 -20.75 -8.02 -8.01
CA ARG A 86 -20.46 -9.34 -8.61
C ARG A 86 -20.63 -10.50 -7.62
N GLY A 87 -20.77 -10.23 -6.32
CA GLY A 87 -20.91 -11.27 -5.31
C GLY A 87 -19.64 -12.09 -5.11
N VAL A 88 -18.46 -11.45 -5.15
CA VAL A 88 -17.18 -12.14 -4.89
C VAL A 88 -17.18 -12.83 -3.53
N SER A 89 -16.40 -13.90 -3.39
CA SER A 89 -16.32 -14.69 -2.16
C SER A 89 -15.50 -14.02 -1.05
N GLY A 90 -14.66 -13.05 -1.40
CA GLY A 90 -13.94 -12.24 -0.43
C GLY A 90 -13.14 -11.12 -1.08
N ILE A 91 -12.76 -10.13 -0.27
CA ILE A 91 -12.02 -8.95 -0.72
C ILE A 91 -10.76 -8.79 0.13
N VAL A 92 -9.62 -8.62 -0.53
CA VAL A 92 -8.39 -8.10 0.06
C VAL A 92 -8.21 -6.67 -0.44
N LEU A 93 -8.22 -5.67 0.42
CA LEU A 93 -8.23 -4.27 0.04
C LEU A 93 -7.06 -3.50 0.67
N ALA A 94 -6.30 -2.79 -0.15
CA ALA A 94 -5.43 -1.71 0.30
C ALA A 94 -6.10 -0.34 0.04
N PRO A 95 -6.81 0.24 1.01
CA PRO A 95 -7.58 1.46 0.77
C PRO A 95 -6.66 2.64 0.49
N SER A 96 -6.91 3.36 -0.60
CA SER A 96 -6.17 4.56 -0.97
C SER A 96 -6.49 5.74 -0.05
N ASP A 97 -7.70 5.75 0.53
CA ASP A 97 -8.16 6.75 1.48
C ASP A 97 -8.88 6.08 2.65
N PRO A 98 -8.58 6.46 3.92
CA PRO A 98 -9.12 5.80 5.09
C PRO A 98 -10.63 6.01 5.29
N ASP A 99 -11.20 7.10 4.77
CA ASP A 99 -12.59 7.50 4.99
C ASP A 99 -13.48 7.17 3.78
N ALA A 100 -13.02 7.51 2.58
CA ALA A 100 -13.80 7.38 1.34
C ALA A 100 -14.11 5.91 0.98
N LEU A 101 -13.29 4.96 1.43
CA LEU A 101 -13.50 3.53 1.18
C LEU A 101 -14.45 2.89 2.21
N VAL A 102 -14.71 3.54 3.35
CA VAL A 102 -15.56 2.98 4.42
C VAL A 102 -16.97 2.63 3.93
N PRO A 103 -17.68 3.47 3.16
CA PRO A 103 -19.02 3.13 2.67
C PRO A 103 -19.03 1.88 1.78
N ALA A 104 -18.03 1.70 0.91
CA ALA A 104 -17.94 0.54 0.03
C ALA A 104 -17.61 -0.75 0.82
N VAL A 105 -16.72 -0.66 1.81
CA VAL A 105 -16.41 -1.77 2.72
C VAL A 105 -17.62 -2.13 3.60
N LYS A 106 -18.40 -1.14 4.04
CA LYS A 106 -19.67 -1.38 4.73
C LYS A 106 -20.67 -2.14 3.85
N LYS A 107 -20.79 -1.79 2.57
CA LYS A 107 -21.65 -2.55 1.62
C LYS A 107 -21.19 -4.00 1.47
N ALA A 108 -19.89 -4.26 1.41
CA ALA A 108 -19.34 -5.62 1.38
C ALA A 108 -19.73 -6.41 2.64
N TRP A 109 -19.60 -5.79 3.81
CA TRP A 109 -20.00 -6.38 5.09
C TRP A 109 -21.50 -6.68 5.16
N GLU A 110 -22.36 -5.75 4.72
CA GLU A 110 -23.82 -5.94 4.64
C GLU A 110 -24.20 -7.08 3.68
N ALA A 111 -23.44 -7.24 2.60
CA ALA A 111 -23.56 -8.35 1.65
C ALA A 111 -22.94 -9.68 2.16
N ARG A 112 -22.37 -9.70 3.37
CA ARG A 112 -21.70 -10.86 4.00
C ARG A 112 -20.45 -11.33 3.24
N ILE A 113 -19.79 -10.43 2.53
CA ILE A 113 -18.51 -10.68 1.87
C ILE A 113 -17.40 -10.39 2.88
N PRO A 114 -16.53 -11.35 3.22
CA PRO A 114 -15.41 -11.09 4.11
C PRO A 114 -14.41 -10.11 3.46
N VAL A 115 -13.93 -9.16 4.26
CA VAL A 115 -12.97 -8.12 3.88
C VAL A 115 -11.76 -8.21 4.80
N VAL A 116 -10.59 -8.28 4.18
CA VAL A 116 -9.29 -8.13 4.83
C VAL A 116 -8.63 -6.87 4.29
N ILE A 117 -8.16 -6.02 5.21
CA ILE A 117 -7.44 -4.79 4.87
C ILE A 117 -5.94 -5.08 4.88
N ILE A 118 -5.20 -4.53 3.93
CA ILE A 118 -3.73 -4.62 3.88
C ILE A 118 -3.09 -3.24 3.68
N ASP A 119 -1.82 -3.10 4.08
CA ASP A 119 -0.96 -1.90 3.91
C ASP A 119 -1.43 -0.62 4.64
N SER A 120 -2.64 -0.15 4.34
CA SER A 120 -3.19 1.12 4.81
C SER A 120 -4.45 0.93 5.62
N GLN A 121 -4.53 1.63 6.75
CA GLN A 121 -5.69 1.57 7.63
C GLN A 121 -6.91 2.29 7.01
N LEU A 122 -8.10 1.81 7.35
CA LEU A 122 -9.33 2.62 7.27
C LEU A 122 -9.44 3.51 8.51
N ALA A 123 -10.37 4.47 8.46
CA ALA A 123 -10.67 5.35 9.56
C ALA A 123 -11.23 4.60 10.78
N LYS A 124 -11.03 5.18 11.96
CA LYS A 124 -11.63 4.66 13.21
C LYS A 124 -13.16 4.62 13.08
N GLY A 125 -13.77 3.56 13.59
CA GLY A 125 -15.20 3.28 13.45
C GLY A 125 -15.53 2.34 12.28
N ALA A 126 -14.59 2.05 11.39
CA ALA A 126 -14.77 1.08 10.31
C ALA A 126 -14.45 -0.37 10.74
N GLU A 127 -13.94 -0.59 11.95
CA GLU A 127 -13.40 -1.88 12.42
C GLU A 127 -14.44 -3.01 12.41
N GLN A 128 -15.73 -2.69 12.47
CA GLN A 128 -16.80 -3.68 12.38
C GLN A 128 -17.01 -4.24 10.97
N TYR A 129 -16.54 -3.56 9.93
CA TYR A 129 -16.83 -3.91 8.53
C TYR A 129 -15.76 -4.81 7.88
N TYR A 130 -14.61 -5.03 8.53
CA TYR A 130 -13.55 -5.91 8.05
C TYR A 130 -13.04 -6.83 9.18
N GLN A 131 -12.48 -7.98 8.84
CA GLN A 131 -12.16 -9.02 9.83
C GLN A 131 -10.69 -9.03 10.25
N SER A 132 -9.78 -8.55 9.41
CA SER A 132 -8.34 -8.47 9.72
C SER A 132 -7.69 -7.28 9.02
N PHE A 133 -6.62 -6.75 9.62
CA PHE A 133 -5.75 -5.72 9.05
C PHE A 133 -4.30 -6.19 9.09
N LEU A 134 -3.66 -6.35 7.91
CA LEU A 134 -2.28 -6.79 7.78
C LEU A 134 -1.43 -5.68 7.19
N ALA A 135 -0.57 -5.09 8.01
CA ALA A 135 0.25 -3.98 7.56
C ALA A 135 1.52 -3.87 8.39
N THR A 136 2.48 -3.12 7.89
CA THR A 136 3.56 -2.61 8.72
C THR A 136 2.99 -1.70 9.80
N ASP A 137 3.51 -1.76 11.02
CA ASP A 137 3.35 -0.69 12.00
C ASP A 137 4.01 0.59 11.46
N ASN A 138 3.23 1.39 10.74
CA ASN A 138 3.72 2.55 10.03
C ASN A 138 4.26 3.63 10.96
N ARG A 139 3.71 3.78 12.17
CA ARG A 139 4.24 4.73 13.16
C ARG A 139 5.65 4.34 13.55
N LYS A 140 5.83 3.09 13.97
CA LYS A 140 7.14 2.55 14.33
C LYS A 140 8.12 2.58 13.15
N ALA A 141 7.67 2.29 11.94
CA ALA A 141 8.51 2.36 10.74
C ALA A 141 8.95 3.79 10.41
N GLY A 142 8.09 4.78 10.62
CA GLY A 142 8.44 6.21 10.56
C GLY A 142 9.48 6.62 11.60
N GLU A 143 9.32 6.14 12.84
CA GLU A 143 10.30 6.35 13.92
C GLU A 143 11.67 5.72 13.58
N LEU A 144 11.68 4.52 12.99
CA LEU A 144 12.91 3.87 12.50
C LEU A 144 13.62 4.71 11.43
N ALA A 145 12.87 5.26 10.47
CA ALA A 145 13.42 6.15 9.46
C ALA A 145 14.00 7.44 10.06
N ALA A 146 13.29 8.04 11.02
CA ALA A 146 13.75 9.25 11.72
C ALA A 146 15.02 8.98 12.54
N LYS A 147 15.08 7.85 13.24
CA LYS A 147 16.27 7.42 13.98
C LYS A 147 17.47 7.22 13.05
N ALA A 148 17.29 6.50 11.95
CA ALA A 148 18.35 6.28 10.96
C ALA A 148 18.86 7.60 10.36
N LEU A 149 17.97 8.58 10.18
CA LEU A 149 18.34 9.91 9.71
C LEU A 149 19.16 10.67 10.78
N ILE A 150 18.66 10.77 12.01
CA ILE A 150 19.34 11.46 13.13
C ILE A 150 20.74 10.90 13.39
N GLU A 151 20.90 9.57 13.36
CA GLU A 151 22.19 8.91 13.56
C GLU A 151 23.28 9.39 12.58
N LYS A 152 22.89 9.95 11.43
CA LYS A 152 23.80 10.40 10.37
C LYS A 152 23.83 11.91 10.21
N THR A 153 22.71 12.60 10.45
CA THR A 153 22.65 14.07 10.37
C THR A 153 23.10 14.76 11.66
N GLY A 154 23.05 14.06 12.78
CA GLY A 154 23.03 14.70 14.10
C GLY A 154 21.66 15.33 14.38
N THR A 155 21.60 16.18 15.41
CA THR A 155 20.34 16.69 15.98
C THR A 155 20.04 18.16 15.63
N GLU A 156 20.83 18.81 14.79
CA GLU A 156 20.66 20.23 14.42
C GLU A 156 20.79 20.44 12.91
N GLY A 157 20.14 21.48 12.38
CA GLY A 157 20.10 21.80 10.95
C GLY A 157 18.72 21.56 10.34
N LYS A 158 18.66 21.48 9.00
CA LYS A 158 17.40 21.34 8.25
C LYS A 158 17.30 19.96 7.59
N ILE A 159 16.12 19.39 7.64
CA ILE A 159 15.76 18.17 6.91
C ILE A 159 14.49 18.39 6.10
N ALA A 160 14.31 17.66 5.00
CA ALA A 160 13.09 17.72 4.21
C ALA A 160 12.27 16.42 4.31
N VAL A 161 10.96 16.54 4.24
CA VAL A 161 10.03 15.41 4.22
C VAL A 161 9.29 15.40 2.88
N MET A 162 9.55 14.36 2.09
CA MET A 162 8.89 14.06 0.83
C MET A 162 7.89 12.93 1.07
N SER A 163 6.62 13.32 1.22
CA SER A 163 5.46 12.44 1.36
C SER A 163 4.79 12.16 0.01
N TYR A 164 3.69 11.43 0.03
CA TYR A 164 2.99 10.93 -1.16
C TYR A 164 1.55 11.46 -1.25
N VAL A 165 0.55 10.69 -0.83
CA VAL A 165 -0.87 11.06 -0.84
C VAL A 165 -1.24 11.47 0.58
N ALA A 166 -1.49 12.76 0.77
CA ALA A 166 -1.83 13.31 2.09
C ALA A 166 -3.07 12.63 2.65
N GLY A 167 -3.00 12.13 3.89
CA GLY A 167 -4.14 11.51 4.56
C GLY A 167 -4.39 10.04 4.18
N ALA A 168 -3.61 9.45 3.27
CA ALA A 168 -3.66 8.01 3.08
C ALA A 168 -3.31 7.27 4.39
N GLY A 169 -3.93 6.11 4.64
CA GLY A 169 -3.85 5.44 5.95
C GLY A 169 -2.42 5.13 6.41
N SER A 170 -1.56 4.61 5.52
CA SER A 170 -0.15 4.39 5.84
C SER A 170 0.66 5.68 5.98
N GLU A 171 0.26 6.76 5.32
CA GLU A 171 0.95 8.06 5.33
C GLU A 171 0.83 8.73 6.69
N ILE A 172 -0.39 8.76 7.23
CA ILE A 172 -0.69 9.31 8.56
C ILE A 172 0.23 8.71 9.62
N GLY A 173 0.34 7.38 9.64
CA GLY A 173 1.21 6.67 10.59
C GLY A 173 2.69 6.96 10.34
N ARG A 174 3.13 6.82 9.09
CA ARG A 174 4.55 6.84 8.72
C ARG A 174 5.19 8.21 8.81
N VAL A 175 4.57 9.21 8.19
CA VAL A 175 5.07 10.59 8.22
C VAL A 175 4.83 11.21 9.59
N GLY A 176 3.71 10.87 10.25
CA GLY A 176 3.45 11.25 11.64
C GLY A 176 4.52 10.72 12.60
N GLY A 177 4.79 9.40 12.57
CA GLY A 177 5.81 8.77 13.40
C GLY A 177 7.21 9.34 13.16
N PHE A 178 7.58 9.57 11.89
CA PHE A 178 8.84 10.24 11.56
C PHE A 178 8.90 11.65 12.17
N THR A 179 7.86 12.47 11.92
CA THR A 179 7.80 13.87 12.34
C THR A 179 7.83 14.01 13.86
N ASP A 180 7.05 13.20 14.57
CA ASP A 180 6.99 13.20 16.03
C ASP A 180 8.33 12.77 16.64
N TYR A 181 8.99 11.76 16.08
CA TYR A 181 10.30 11.30 16.55
C TYR A 181 11.37 12.39 16.36
N ILE A 182 11.40 13.05 15.20
CA ILE A 182 12.32 14.16 14.94
C ILE A 182 12.12 15.29 15.98
N LYS A 183 10.88 15.70 16.22
CA LYS A 183 10.54 16.76 17.18
C LYS A 183 10.94 16.39 18.61
N ALA A 184 10.74 15.14 19.00
CA ALA A 184 11.03 14.67 20.35
C ALA A 184 12.54 14.47 20.62
N ASN A 185 13.32 14.12 19.60
CA ASN A 185 14.71 13.65 19.77
C ASN A 185 15.75 14.56 19.10
N SER A 186 15.36 15.70 18.55
CA SER A 186 16.29 16.63 17.89
C SER A 186 15.77 18.07 17.87
N LYS A 187 16.62 18.98 17.41
CA LYS A 187 16.27 20.36 17.04
C LYS A 187 16.30 20.55 15.52
N LEU A 188 16.16 19.48 14.75
CA LEU A 188 16.13 19.56 13.29
C LEU A 188 14.87 20.32 12.85
N GLN A 189 15.05 21.31 11.99
CA GLN A 189 13.94 21.99 11.34
C GLN A 189 13.46 21.15 10.15
N ILE A 190 12.17 20.82 10.14
CA ILE A 190 11.52 20.11 9.03
C ILE A 190 11.07 21.12 7.96
N VAL A 191 11.48 20.87 6.71
CA VAL A 191 11.01 21.55 5.50
C VAL A 191 9.99 20.64 4.79
N GLY A 192 8.81 21.17 4.46
CA GLY A 192 7.68 20.39 3.95
C GLY A 192 6.61 20.13 5.04
N PRO A 193 5.81 19.05 4.92
CA PRO A 193 5.92 17.96 3.94
C PRO A 193 5.49 18.37 2.53
N PHE A 194 6.09 17.72 1.52
CA PHE A 194 5.68 17.82 0.11
C PHE A 194 4.99 16.53 -0.32
N TYR A 195 4.00 16.61 -1.21
CA TYR A 195 3.14 15.48 -1.56
C TYR A 195 3.30 15.12 -3.03
N SER A 196 3.93 13.98 -3.32
CA SER A 196 4.21 13.53 -4.68
C SER A 196 3.01 12.95 -5.42
N GLN A 197 1.91 12.66 -4.71
CA GLN A 197 0.78 11.85 -5.21
C GLN A 197 1.21 10.46 -5.68
N SER A 198 2.27 9.91 -5.06
CA SER A 198 2.92 8.66 -5.46
C SER A 198 3.42 8.66 -6.92
N GLN A 199 3.77 9.84 -7.44
CA GLN A 199 4.33 10.00 -8.78
C GLN A 199 5.83 10.28 -8.71
N MET A 200 6.64 9.40 -9.31
CA MET A 200 8.10 9.53 -9.32
C MET A 200 8.56 10.86 -9.93
N ALA A 201 7.94 11.29 -11.04
CA ALA A 201 8.29 12.53 -11.72
C ALA A 201 7.99 13.76 -10.84
N THR A 202 6.84 13.76 -10.16
CA THR A 202 6.48 14.82 -9.21
C THR A 202 7.47 14.88 -8.04
N ALA A 203 7.81 13.73 -7.46
CA ALA A 203 8.79 13.66 -6.37
C ALA A 203 10.19 14.13 -6.80
N LEU A 204 10.61 13.82 -8.04
CA LEU A 204 11.86 14.30 -8.61
C LEU A 204 11.84 15.83 -8.71
N ASN A 205 10.81 16.42 -9.31
CA ASN A 205 10.71 17.88 -9.46
C ASN A 205 10.68 18.58 -8.10
N GLN A 206 9.83 18.12 -7.18
CA GLN A 206 9.75 18.67 -5.83
C GLN A 206 11.08 18.57 -5.08
N THR A 207 11.80 17.45 -5.23
CA THR A 207 13.12 17.28 -4.59
C THR A 207 14.15 18.23 -5.20
N THR A 208 14.15 18.40 -6.53
CA THR A 208 15.03 19.39 -7.19
C THR A 208 14.79 20.79 -6.64
N ASP A 209 13.54 21.21 -6.50
CA ASP A 209 13.16 22.53 -5.97
C ASP A 209 13.61 22.69 -4.50
N VAL A 210 13.38 21.67 -3.68
CA VAL A 210 13.79 21.64 -2.27
C VAL A 210 15.31 21.73 -2.13
N LEU A 211 16.06 20.99 -2.94
CA LEU A 211 17.52 20.99 -2.93
C LEU A 211 18.11 22.32 -3.41
N ALA A 212 17.43 23.03 -4.31
CA ALA A 212 17.81 24.35 -4.79
C ALA A 212 17.51 25.45 -3.77
N ALA A 213 16.35 25.39 -3.12
CA ALA A 213 15.91 26.37 -2.12
C ALA A 213 16.66 26.23 -0.77
N ASN A 214 17.24 25.07 -0.48
CA ASN A 214 17.89 24.77 0.79
C ASN A 214 19.32 24.25 0.57
N ALA A 215 20.25 25.16 0.30
CA ALA A 215 21.66 24.81 0.13
C ALA A 215 22.28 24.16 1.38
N ASP A 216 21.72 24.44 2.56
CA ASP A 216 22.14 23.95 3.88
C ASP A 216 21.41 22.67 4.36
N LEU A 217 20.62 22.03 3.49
CA LEU A 217 19.87 20.82 3.83
C LEU A 217 20.81 19.67 4.26
N LYS A 218 20.60 19.13 5.46
CA LYS A 218 21.41 18.05 6.06
C LYS A 218 20.87 16.67 5.73
N GLY A 219 19.56 16.53 5.58
CA GLY A 219 18.96 15.27 5.22
C GLY A 219 17.58 15.39 4.59
N ILE A 220 17.09 14.28 4.04
CA ILE A 220 15.82 14.20 3.34
C ILE A 220 15.21 12.81 3.50
N PHE A 221 13.90 12.76 3.70
CA PHE A 221 13.13 11.53 3.88
C PHE A 221 12.11 11.36 2.75
N GLY A 222 12.13 10.22 2.07
CA GLY A 222 11.15 9.82 1.06
C GLY A 222 10.24 8.71 1.58
N ALA A 223 8.96 9.00 1.76
CA ALA A 223 8.08 8.19 2.60
C ALA A 223 7.41 6.97 1.91
N ASN A 224 7.58 6.78 0.60
CA ASN A 224 7.19 5.55 -0.11
C ASN A 224 8.06 5.33 -1.36
N GLU A 225 7.90 4.17 -2.01
CA GLU A 225 8.65 3.73 -3.19
C GLU A 225 8.81 4.83 -4.27
N PRO A 226 7.74 5.32 -4.93
CA PRO A 226 7.89 6.27 -6.03
C PRO A 226 8.49 7.60 -5.56
N THR A 227 8.18 8.03 -4.33
CA THR A 227 8.73 9.28 -3.79
C THR A 227 10.22 9.14 -3.51
N ALA A 228 10.65 8.04 -2.90
CA ALA A 228 12.05 7.78 -2.61
C ALA A 228 12.88 7.62 -3.90
N ILE A 229 12.33 6.98 -4.94
CA ILE A 229 13.00 6.87 -6.25
C ILE A 229 13.16 8.24 -6.90
N GLY A 230 12.09 9.04 -6.98
CA GLY A 230 12.15 10.39 -7.54
C GLY A 230 13.14 11.28 -6.78
N MET A 231 13.11 11.21 -5.45
CA MET A 231 14.03 11.90 -4.55
C MET A 231 15.49 11.51 -4.80
N ALA A 232 15.81 10.21 -4.82
CA ALA A 232 17.17 9.73 -5.04
C ALA A 232 17.71 10.13 -6.43
N ARG A 233 16.86 10.07 -7.46
CA ARG A 233 17.22 10.53 -8.81
C ARG A 233 17.53 12.04 -8.83
N ALA A 234 16.73 12.87 -8.17
CA ALA A 234 16.99 14.31 -8.06
C ALA A 234 18.31 14.60 -7.31
N ILE A 235 18.59 13.88 -6.22
CA ILE A 235 19.86 13.99 -5.48
C ILE A 235 21.06 13.66 -6.38
N LYS A 236 20.97 12.59 -7.19
CA LYS A 236 22.01 12.22 -8.17
C LYS A 236 22.20 13.30 -9.23
N GLN A 237 21.11 13.78 -9.83
CA GLN A 237 21.16 14.82 -10.86
C GLN A 237 21.75 16.14 -10.35
N ALA A 238 21.48 16.49 -9.09
CA ALA A 238 22.06 17.65 -8.43
C ALA A 238 23.54 17.46 -8.02
N GLY A 239 24.14 16.29 -8.27
CA GLY A 239 25.50 15.96 -7.84
C GLY A 239 25.65 15.97 -6.32
N LYS A 240 24.59 15.63 -5.58
CA LYS A 240 24.50 15.67 -4.11
C LYS A 240 24.50 14.28 -3.46
N SER A 241 24.67 13.19 -4.20
CA SER A 241 24.84 11.85 -3.62
C SER A 241 25.95 11.83 -2.57
N GLY A 242 25.66 11.27 -1.39
CA GLY A 242 26.58 11.24 -0.25
C GLY A 242 26.87 12.59 0.41
N LYS A 243 26.33 13.71 -0.08
CA LYS A 243 26.54 15.06 0.48
C LYS A 243 25.46 15.48 1.48
N LEU A 244 24.32 14.79 1.48
CA LEU A 244 23.28 14.86 2.51
C LEU A 244 22.80 13.44 2.84
N VAL A 245 22.20 13.27 4.02
CA VAL A 245 21.63 11.98 4.44
C VAL A 245 20.27 11.79 3.78
N ALA A 246 20.09 10.70 3.05
CA ALA A 246 18.80 10.40 2.44
C ALA A 246 18.27 9.05 2.94
N VAL A 247 17.06 9.05 3.46
CA VAL A 247 16.37 7.84 3.92
C VAL A 247 15.12 7.63 3.06
N GLY A 248 14.99 6.45 2.48
CA GLY A 248 13.82 6.07 1.68
C GLY A 248 12.91 5.07 2.39
N PHE A 249 11.83 4.71 1.71
CA PHE A 249 10.98 3.58 2.03
C PHE A 249 10.93 2.62 0.85
N ASP A 250 10.59 1.37 1.16
CA ASP A 250 10.42 0.26 0.23
C ASP A 250 11.74 -0.23 -0.39
N GLY A 251 11.69 -1.25 -1.25
CA GLY A 251 12.84 -2.12 -1.49
C GLY A 251 13.02 -2.64 -2.92
N ASN A 252 12.52 -1.93 -3.92
CA ASN A 252 12.69 -2.33 -5.32
C ASN A 252 14.15 -2.18 -5.79
N GLN A 253 14.44 -2.65 -7.00
CA GLN A 253 15.78 -2.63 -7.59
C GLN A 253 16.41 -1.22 -7.63
N ASP A 254 15.66 -0.18 -8.03
CA ASP A 254 16.19 1.20 -8.04
C ASP A 254 16.68 1.63 -6.64
N LEU A 255 15.87 1.38 -5.60
CA LEU A 255 16.19 1.74 -4.22
C LEU A 255 17.38 0.95 -3.67
N GLN A 256 17.49 -0.33 -4.02
CA GLN A 256 18.65 -1.16 -3.68
C GLN A 256 19.93 -0.59 -4.29
N GLU A 257 19.90 -0.20 -5.57
CA GLU A 257 21.06 0.40 -6.23
C GLU A 257 21.45 1.75 -5.62
N PHE A 258 20.47 2.58 -5.23
CA PHE A 258 20.75 3.83 -4.53
C PHE A 258 21.36 3.60 -3.13
N VAL A 259 21.04 2.51 -2.45
CA VAL A 259 21.71 2.13 -1.19
C VAL A 259 23.14 1.66 -1.46
N LYS A 260 23.35 0.84 -2.50
CA LYS A 260 24.68 0.32 -2.86
C LYS A 260 25.64 1.43 -3.29
N ASP A 261 25.15 2.37 -4.10
CA ASP A 261 25.94 3.50 -4.60
C ASP A 261 26.10 4.65 -3.59
N GLY A 262 25.37 4.62 -2.48
CA GLY A 262 25.46 5.59 -1.38
C GLY A 262 24.62 6.85 -1.58
N THR A 263 23.76 6.91 -2.60
CA THR A 263 22.76 7.97 -2.77
C THR A 263 21.73 7.94 -1.64
N LEU A 264 21.25 6.76 -1.25
CA LEU A 264 20.43 6.53 -0.07
C LEU A 264 21.28 5.92 1.04
N THR A 265 21.17 6.50 2.24
CA THR A 265 21.86 6.00 3.44
C THR A 265 21.16 4.77 4.01
N ALA A 266 19.83 4.76 3.97
CA ALA A 266 19.00 3.65 4.39
C ALA A 266 17.67 3.66 3.63
N ILE A 267 17.03 2.50 3.55
CA ILE A 267 15.64 2.34 3.14
C ILE A 267 14.90 1.49 4.18
N VAL A 268 13.66 1.85 4.52
CA VAL A 268 12.82 1.04 5.41
C VAL A 268 11.92 0.16 4.55
N VAL A 269 12.17 -1.15 4.56
CA VAL A 269 11.53 -2.12 3.66
C VAL A 269 10.44 -2.89 4.38
N GLN A 270 9.26 -2.96 3.78
CA GLN A 270 8.07 -3.62 4.32
C GLN A 270 7.96 -5.07 3.85
N GLY A 271 7.16 -5.89 4.54
CA GLY A 271 6.81 -7.24 4.11
C GLY A 271 5.73 -7.28 3.01
N SER A 272 5.96 -6.66 1.85
CA SER A 272 4.92 -6.53 0.79
C SER A 272 4.43 -7.86 0.22
N PHE A 273 5.33 -8.82 -0.03
CA PHE A 273 4.96 -10.19 -0.39
C PHE A 273 4.06 -10.82 0.69
N GLN A 274 4.42 -10.65 1.96
CA GLN A 274 3.68 -11.21 3.09
C GLN A 274 2.27 -10.60 3.21
N MET A 275 2.09 -9.32 2.90
CA MET A 275 0.75 -8.69 2.89
C MET A 275 -0.17 -9.37 1.87
N GLY A 276 0.33 -9.68 0.67
CA GLY A 276 -0.44 -10.40 -0.36
C GLY A 276 -0.73 -11.85 0.03
N ASP A 277 0.30 -12.58 0.44
CA ASP A 277 0.21 -13.99 0.81
C ASP A 277 -0.73 -14.21 2.00
N LEU A 278 -0.48 -13.49 3.11
CA LEU A 278 -1.33 -13.59 4.29
C LEU A 278 -2.71 -12.98 4.05
N GLY A 279 -2.85 -11.95 3.21
CA GLY A 279 -4.14 -11.37 2.86
C GLY A 279 -5.07 -12.41 2.24
N VAL A 280 -4.61 -13.10 1.19
CA VAL A 280 -5.40 -14.15 0.51
C VAL A 280 -5.62 -15.35 1.42
N LYS A 281 -4.62 -15.80 2.18
CA LYS A 281 -4.79 -16.89 3.17
C LYS A 281 -5.81 -16.54 4.24
N THR A 282 -5.82 -15.30 4.72
CA THR A 282 -6.76 -14.83 5.75
C THR A 282 -8.18 -14.77 5.22
N VAL A 283 -8.38 -14.24 4.00
CA VAL A 283 -9.70 -14.26 3.35
C VAL A 283 -10.17 -15.70 3.11
N SER A 284 -9.29 -16.60 2.66
CA SER A 284 -9.63 -18.01 2.45
C SER A 284 -10.08 -18.69 3.75
N LYS A 285 -9.38 -18.44 4.86
CA LYS A 285 -9.80 -18.90 6.20
C LYS A 285 -11.19 -18.39 6.59
N LEU A 286 -11.49 -17.12 6.29
CA LEU A 286 -12.79 -16.51 6.58
C LEU A 286 -13.92 -17.12 5.74
N ILE A 287 -13.67 -17.44 4.46
CA ILE A 287 -14.59 -18.17 3.59
C ILE A 287 -14.93 -19.54 4.20
N ASP A 288 -13.91 -20.22 4.73
CA ASP A 288 -14.05 -21.50 5.45
C ASP A 288 -14.57 -21.34 6.91
N LYS A 289 -15.03 -20.14 7.30
CA LYS A 289 -15.57 -19.79 8.63
C LYS A 289 -14.59 -20.05 9.79
N GLN A 290 -13.30 -19.97 9.52
CA GLN A 290 -12.26 -20.09 10.54
C GLN A 290 -12.00 -18.73 11.22
N LYS A 291 -11.45 -18.78 12.44
CA LYS A 291 -11.04 -17.57 13.17
C LYS A 291 -9.73 -17.02 12.59
N VAL A 292 -9.57 -15.70 12.66
CA VAL A 292 -8.37 -14.97 12.22
C VAL A 292 -8.03 -13.88 13.23
N ASP A 293 -6.77 -13.47 13.25
CA ASP A 293 -6.31 -12.35 14.07
C ASP A 293 -6.80 -11.02 13.50
N LYS A 294 -7.16 -10.08 14.38
CA LYS A 294 -7.71 -8.78 13.99
C LYS A 294 -6.65 -7.86 13.37
N PHE A 295 -5.41 -7.97 13.83
CA PHE A 295 -4.27 -7.21 13.34
C PHE A 295 -3.05 -8.13 13.22
N VAL A 296 -2.31 -8.00 12.13
CA VAL A 296 -1.06 -8.71 11.88
C VAL A 296 -0.01 -7.70 11.43
N ASP A 297 1.05 -7.52 12.23
CA ASP A 297 2.21 -6.72 11.82
C ASP A 297 3.05 -7.53 10.82
N THR A 298 3.17 -7.03 9.59
CA THR A 298 4.02 -7.64 8.55
C THR A 298 5.49 -7.21 8.64
N GLY A 299 5.83 -6.42 9.67
CA GLY A 299 7.18 -6.01 9.98
C GLY A 299 7.75 -4.95 9.04
N ALA A 300 8.96 -4.51 9.40
CA ALA A 300 9.81 -3.64 8.58
C ALA A 300 11.29 -3.90 8.90
N VAL A 301 12.14 -3.82 7.87
CA VAL A 301 13.59 -3.98 7.98
C VAL A 301 14.26 -2.69 7.51
N VAL A 302 15.13 -2.11 8.35
CA VAL A 302 15.99 -1.01 7.91
C VAL A 302 17.16 -1.60 7.13
N VAL A 303 17.16 -1.37 5.82
CA VAL A 303 18.21 -1.83 4.91
C VAL A 303 19.19 -0.70 4.65
N THR A 304 20.46 -1.03 4.76
CA THR A 304 21.62 -0.16 4.57
C THR A 304 22.66 -0.91 3.75
N LYS A 305 23.72 -0.21 3.32
CA LYS A 305 24.84 -0.85 2.63
C LYS A 305 25.48 -2.00 3.43
N ALA A 306 25.38 -1.98 4.76
CA ALA A 306 25.98 -2.99 5.63
C ALA A 306 25.20 -4.32 5.68
N ASN A 307 23.88 -4.28 5.48
CA ASN A 307 23.01 -5.46 5.66
C ASN A 307 22.18 -5.84 4.42
N ILE A 308 22.28 -5.11 3.30
CA ILE A 308 21.50 -5.38 2.08
C ILE A 308 21.67 -6.82 1.54
N GLU A 309 22.82 -7.43 1.80
CA GLU A 309 23.11 -8.81 1.36
C GLU A 309 22.68 -9.89 2.37
N GLN A 310 22.21 -9.50 3.55
CA GLN A 310 21.85 -10.42 4.63
C GLN A 310 20.47 -11.05 4.39
N PRO A 311 20.22 -12.27 4.91
CA PRO A 311 18.96 -12.99 4.70
C PRO A 311 17.71 -12.17 5.05
N ASP A 312 17.72 -11.47 6.19
CA ASP A 312 16.57 -10.68 6.65
C ASP A 312 16.21 -9.55 5.69
N ALA A 313 17.22 -8.89 5.10
CA ALA A 313 17.00 -7.86 4.08
C ALA A 313 16.51 -8.49 2.77
N LYS A 314 17.21 -9.53 2.28
CA LYS A 314 16.85 -10.24 1.04
C LYS A 314 15.44 -10.82 1.06
N ASN A 315 14.93 -11.19 2.24
CA ASN A 315 13.60 -11.73 2.40
C ASN A 315 12.48 -10.71 2.12
N VAL A 316 12.75 -9.41 2.25
CA VAL A 316 11.77 -8.34 2.06
C VAL A 316 12.03 -7.46 0.82
N LEU A 317 13.23 -7.53 0.25
CA LEU A 317 13.58 -6.86 -1.01
C LEU A 317 12.89 -7.52 -2.21
N TYR A 318 12.71 -6.76 -3.29
CA TYR A 318 12.00 -7.22 -4.49
C TYR A 318 12.43 -6.55 -5.81
#